data_AF-A0A9E0LEN4-F1
#
_entry.id   AF-A0A9E0LEN4-F1
#
_cell.length_a   1.000
_cell.length_b   1.000
_cell.length_c   1.000
_cell.angle_alpha   90.00
_cell.angle_beta   90.00
_cell.angle_gamma   90.00
#
_symmetry.space_group_name_H-M   'P 1'
#
loop_
_entity.id
_entity.type
_entity.pdbx_description
1 polymer ?
#
loop_
_entity_poly.entity_id
_entity_poly.type
_entity_poly.pdbx_seq_one_letter_code
_entity_poly.pdbx_strand_id
1 'polypeptide(L)'
;MNPLFQTLDSDLFARAQTLLDEDWLAGDADLAPVLPTVLARGVGQDWHKAGTFRHHLVGVARSLALWQQPREVRLLGLLHSVYGNAFVDLVKFDPASERARLRGLVGAEAEELVFLFCQRPRAQFVQRVLECAIAADGSVLLQDASGEHRLTAHQVAAFIVVSMADTIEQWFSWQDDIYSRFPKVEHRPQNVHWAASLWPGPMRPSGRMLHQISLLGRALAHPALSGLLPTPPVFDHCRQALSAADEAAATALYWSVIQQDQPLVDLDVATAVLEQAVRHNPFVGEPQMVLAQLYLSAGRNADAEQAAASALQQFSAWGNAWDKRVAWDAWVAWTRILLQSAQTGRWPERLDKLNNVALRV
;
A
#
# COMPACT_ATOMS: atom_id res chain seq x y z
N MET A 1 -6.22 15.65 22.03
CA MET A 1 -5.64 14.30 21.83
C MET A 1 -6.31 13.73 20.60
N ASN A 2 -5.54 13.26 19.61
CA ASN A 2 -6.13 12.53 18.49
C ASN A 2 -6.79 11.25 19.03
N PRO A 3 -7.99 10.89 18.58
CA PRO A 3 -8.63 9.65 19.01
C PRO A 3 -7.75 8.46 18.58
N LEU A 4 -7.67 7.44 19.44
CA LEU A 4 -6.92 6.21 19.17
C LEU A 4 -7.43 5.49 17.91
N PHE A 5 -8.75 5.54 17.73
CA PHE A 5 -9.48 4.90 16.65
C PHE A 5 -10.15 5.94 15.75
N GLN A 6 -10.11 5.69 14.45
CA GLN A 6 -10.76 6.49 13.42
C GLN A 6 -12.20 6.00 13.21
N THR A 7 -13.08 6.92 12.83
CA THR A 7 -14.45 6.58 12.45
C THR A 7 -14.48 5.96 11.05
N LEU A 8 -15.29 4.92 10.87
CA LEU A 8 -15.52 4.31 9.57
C LEU A 8 -16.35 5.24 8.68
N ASP A 9 -15.77 5.65 7.56
CA ASP A 9 -16.46 6.35 6.48
C ASP A 9 -17.26 5.33 5.66
N SER A 10 -18.59 5.45 5.70
CA SER A 10 -19.50 4.52 5.02
C SER A 10 -19.34 4.53 3.50
N ASP A 11 -19.05 5.68 2.90
CA ASP A 11 -18.95 5.83 1.45
C ASP A 11 -17.62 5.29 0.94
N LEU A 12 -16.54 5.51 1.71
CA LEU A 12 -15.25 4.89 1.44
C LEU A 12 -15.32 3.37 1.59
N PHE A 13 -15.97 2.87 2.65
CA PHE A 13 -16.15 1.44 2.85
C PHE A 13 -17.01 0.80 1.76
N ALA A 14 -18.12 1.43 1.37
CA ALA A 14 -18.97 0.95 0.27
C ALA A 14 -18.19 0.82 -1.04
N ARG A 15 -17.31 1.80 -1.35
CA ARG A 15 -16.40 1.72 -2.52
C ARG A 15 -15.36 0.61 -2.37
N ALA A 16 -14.79 0.41 -1.18
CA ALA A 16 -13.87 -0.70 -0.96
C ALA A 16 -14.56 -2.06 -1.16
N GLN A 17 -15.82 -2.20 -0.75
CA GLN A 17 -16.59 -3.44 -0.91
C GLN A 17 -16.79 -3.83 -2.37
N THR A 18 -16.93 -2.88 -3.31
CA THR A 18 -17.05 -3.22 -4.73
C THR A 18 -15.77 -3.80 -5.33
N LEU A 19 -14.63 -3.63 -4.65
CA LEU A 19 -13.31 -4.14 -5.07
C LEU A 19 -12.95 -5.47 -4.40
N LEU A 20 -13.84 -6.04 -3.59
CA LEU A 20 -13.70 -7.39 -3.03
C LEU A 20 -14.08 -8.48 -4.03
N ASP A 21 -14.83 -8.14 -5.08
CA ASP A 21 -15.07 -9.03 -6.21
C ASP A 21 -13.74 -9.27 -6.94
N GLU A 22 -13.30 -10.52 -7.08
CA GLU A 22 -12.05 -10.85 -7.77
C GLU A 22 -12.04 -10.36 -9.24
N ASP A 23 -13.22 -10.25 -9.85
CA ASP A 23 -13.41 -9.84 -11.25
C ASP A 23 -13.67 -8.33 -11.41
N TRP A 24 -13.54 -7.52 -10.34
CA TRP A 24 -13.81 -6.06 -10.39
C TRP A 24 -13.10 -5.35 -11.55
N LEU A 25 -11.88 -5.78 -11.87
CA LEU A 25 -11.05 -5.18 -12.91
C LEU A 25 -11.55 -5.50 -14.32
N ALA A 26 -12.22 -6.64 -14.51
CA ALA A 26 -12.85 -7.01 -15.78
C ALA A 26 -14.11 -6.17 -16.05
N GLY A 27 -14.74 -5.64 -15.00
CA GLY A 27 -15.86 -4.70 -15.08
C GLY A 27 -15.48 -3.22 -15.18
N ASP A 28 -14.21 -2.86 -14.97
CA ASP A 28 -13.73 -1.47 -15.05
C ASP A 28 -13.63 -1.01 -16.51
N ALA A 29 -14.41 0.00 -16.89
CA ALA A 29 -14.51 0.47 -18.28
C ALA A 29 -13.18 0.98 -18.87
N ASP A 30 -12.26 1.45 -18.03
CA ASP A 30 -10.99 2.04 -18.44
C ASP A 30 -9.84 1.05 -18.42
N LEU A 31 -9.82 0.15 -17.42
CA LEU A 31 -8.72 -0.80 -17.22
C LEU A 31 -8.97 -2.14 -17.92
N ALA A 32 -10.22 -2.62 -17.98
CA ALA A 32 -10.56 -3.90 -18.59
C ALA A 32 -10.05 -4.07 -20.03
N PRO A 33 -10.13 -3.06 -20.92
CA PRO A 33 -9.65 -3.19 -22.30
C PRO A 33 -8.14 -3.46 -22.42
N VAL A 34 -7.37 -3.10 -21.39
CA VAL A 34 -5.90 -3.23 -21.38
C VAL A 34 -5.44 -4.59 -20.89
N LEU A 35 -6.24 -5.25 -20.03
CA LEU A 35 -5.87 -6.51 -19.37
C LEU A 35 -5.44 -7.62 -20.34
N PRO A 36 -6.15 -7.92 -21.45
CA PRO A 36 -5.74 -9.02 -22.31
C PRO A 36 -4.32 -8.83 -22.86
N THR A 37 -3.96 -7.59 -23.20
CA THR A 37 -2.63 -7.28 -23.74
C THR A 37 -1.54 -7.41 -22.67
N VAL A 38 -1.81 -6.96 -21.44
CA VAL A 38 -0.85 -7.06 -20.32
C VAL A 38 -0.70 -8.50 -19.84
N LEU A 39 -1.82 -9.21 -19.66
CA LEU A 39 -1.84 -10.60 -19.22
C LEU A 39 -1.15 -11.54 -20.21
N ALA A 40 -1.28 -11.30 -21.52
CA ALA A 40 -0.59 -12.06 -22.55
C ALA A 40 0.95 -11.96 -22.47
N ARG A 41 1.51 -11.02 -21.70
CA ARG A 41 2.97 -10.88 -21.49
C ARG A 41 3.50 -11.72 -20.32
N GLY A 42 2.71 -12.67 -19.83
CA GLY A 42 3.15 -13.61 -18.79
C GLY A 42 3.19 -13.02 -17.38
N VAL A 43 2.59 -11.84 -17.14
CA VAL A 43 2.64 -11.17 -15.82
C VAL A 43 2.06 -12.02 -14.68
N GLY A 44 1.17 -12.98 -14.99
CA GLY A 44 0.64 -13.94 -14.01
C GLY A 44 1.60 -15.09 -13.68
N GLN A 45 2.70 -15.23 -14.42
CA GLN A 45 3.69 -16.30 -14.26
C GLN A 45 5.01 -15.76 -13.68
N ASP A 46 5.27 -14.45 -13.78
CA ASP A 46 6.47 -13.86 -13.19
C ASP A 46 6.31 -13.70 -11.68
N TRP A 47 7.30 -14.21 -10.94
CA TRP A 47 7.47 -13.88 -9.54
C TRP A 47 7.72 -12.37 -9.35
N HIS A 48 7.04 -11.78 -8.36
CA HIS A 48 7.19 -10.38 -8.00
C HIS A 48 6.95 -10.19 -6.50
N LYS A 49 8.03 -10.24 -5.71
CA LYS A 49 8.04 -9.90 -4.28
C LYS A 49 7.05 -10.75 -3.48
N ALA A 50 5.88 -10.24 -3.12
CA ALA A 50 4.90 -10.96 -2.30
C ALA A 50 4.05 -11.98 -3.09
N GLY A 51 4.05 -11.91 -4.43
CA GLY A 51 3.21 -12.76 -5.27
C GLY A 51 3.66 -12.77 -6.73
N THR A 52 2.70 -12.74 -7.65
CA THR A 52 2.97 -12.60 -9.09
C THR A 52 2.99 -11.14 -9.51
N PHE A 53 3.60 -10.83 -10.65
CA PHE A 53 3.58 -9.46 -11.17
C PHE A 53 2.13 -8.99 -11.45
N ARG A 54 1.24 -9.89 -11.89
CA ARG A 54 -0.21 -9.60 -11.98
C ARG A 54 -0.79 -9.17 -10.64
N HIS A 55 -0.50 -9.90 -9.56
CA HIS A 55 -1.02 -9.57 -8.23
C HIS A 55 -0.61 -8.15 -7.83
N HIS A 56 0.65 -7.81 -8.03
CA HIS A 56 1.20 -6.49 -7.77
C HIS A 56 0.51 -5.38 -8.58
N LEU A 57 0.40 -5.54 -9.89
CA LEU A 57 -0.24 -4.55 -10.76
C LEU A 57 -1.72 -4.32 -10.39
N VAL A 58 -2.44 -5.40 -10.05
CA VAL A 58 -3.85 -5.32 -9.60
C VAL A 58 -3.96 -4.63 -8.25
N GLY A 59 -3.04 -4.90 -7.31
CA GLY A 59 -3.00 -4.24 -6.01
C GLY A 59 -2.79 -2.74 -6.13
N VAL A 60 -1.85 -2.29 -6.97
CA VAL A 60 -1.63 -0.86 -7.23
C VAL A 60 -2.86 -0.23 -7.89
N ALA A 61 -3.42 -0.88 -8.92
CA ALA A 61 -4.64 -0.41 -9.57
C ALA A 61 -5.82 -0.30 -8.60
N ARG A 62 -5.95 -1.22 -7.63
CA ARG A 62 -7.00 -1.19 -6.61
C ARG A 62 -6.91 0.06 -5.74
N SER A 63 -5.73 0.40 -5.23
CA SER A 63 -5.53 1.65 -4.47
C SER A 63 -5.94 2.87 -5.29
N LEU A 64 -5.50 2.95 -6.55
CA LEU A 64 -5.79 4.12 -7.41
C LEU A 64 -7.27 4.23 -7.79
N ALA A 65 -7.96 3.11 -8.01
CA ALA A 65 -9.41 3.08 -8.20
C ALA A 65 -10.15 3.54 -6.95
N LEU A 66 -9.75 3.05 -5.78
CA LEU A 66 -10.34 3.44 -4.49
C LEU A 66 -10.09 4.93 -4.17
N TRP A 67 -8.95 5.47 -4.59
CA TRP A 67 -8.60 6.89 -4.48
C TRP A 67 -9.21 7.75 -5.60
N GLN A 68 -10.07 7.17 -6.44
CA GLN A 68 -10.77 7.82 -7.54
C GLN A 68 -9.83 8.56 -8.51
N GLN A 69 -8.63 8.03 -8.73
CA GLN A 69 -7.67 8.66 -9.62
C GLN A 69 -8.19 8.69 -11.07
N PRO A 70 -7.84 9.73 -11.85
CA PRO A 70 -8.25 9.80 -13.26
C PRO A 70 -7.71 8.61 -14.04
N ARG A 71 -8.36 8.34 -15.18
CA ARG A 71 -8.10 7.20 -16.06
C ARG A 71 -6.61 7.02 -16.35
N GLU A 72 -5.92 8.09 -16.71
CA GLU A 72 -4.51 8.09 -17.12
C GLU A 72 -3.58 7.69 -15.96
N VAL A 73 -3.92 8.10 -14.73
CA VAL A 73 -3.17 7.74 -13.51
C VAL A 73 -3.45 6.29 -13.09
N ARG A 74 -4.69 5.82 -13.22
CA ARG A 74 -5.02 4.40 -13.00
C ARG A 74 -4.32 3.49 -14.01
N LEU A 75 -4.27 3.89 -15.28
CA LEU A 75 -3.53 3.19 -16.33
C LEU A 75 -2.02 3.23 -16.07
N LEU A 76 -1.50 4.38 -15.61
CA LEU A 76 -0.12 4.47 -15.13
C LEU A 76 0.12 3.41 -14.05
N GLY A 77 -0.71 3.32 -13.00
CA GLY A 77 -0.55 2.30 -11.95
C GLY A 77 -0.60 0.86 -12.45
N LEU A 78 -1.50 0.54 -13.37
CA LEU A 78 -1.57 -0.81 -13.97
C LEU A 78 -0.34 -1.15 -14.82
N LEU A 79 0.36 -0.14 -15.35
CA LEU A 79 1.44 -0.29 -16.31
C LEU A 79 2.80 0.23 -15.80
N HIS A 80 2.91 0.60 -14.52
CA HIS A 80 4.01 1.42 -13.98
C HIS A 80 5.40 0.75 -14.03
N SER A 81 5.49 -0.52 -14.45
CA SER A 81 6.73 -1.28 -14.56
C SER A 81 6.86 -2.04 -15.89
N VAL A 82 5.99 -1.79 -16.89
CA VAL A 82 5.92 -2.64 -18.09
C VAL A 82 7.06 -2.44 -19.09
N TYR A 83 7.76 -1.30 -19.05
CA TYR A 83 8.97 -1.08 -19.84
C TYR A 83 10.25 -1.55 -19.12
N GLY A 84 10.12 -2.26 -17.99
CA GLY A 84 11.22 -2.47 -17.05
C GLY A 84 11.54 -1.21 -16.24
N ASN A 85 12.29 -1.35 -15.15
CA ASN A 85 12.76 -0.21 -14.36
C ASN A 85 14.04 -0.54 -13.59
N ALA A 86 14.65 0.47 -12.96
CA ALA A 86 15.93 0.35 -12.25
C ALA A 86 15.96 -0.68 -11.08
N PHE A 87 14.81 -1.18 -10.64
CA PHE A 87 14.70 -2.13 -9.52
C PHE A 87 14.32 -3.55 -9.96
N VAL A 88 13.78 -3.72 -11.17
CA VAL A 88 13.22 -4.99 -11.64
C VAL A 88 13.43 -5.13 -13.15
N ASP A 89 14.16 -6.17 -13.55
CA ASP A 89 14.40 -6.54 -14.95
C ASP A 89 13.24 -7.39 -15.52
N LEU A 90 12.03 -6.83 -15.49
CA LEU A 90 10.81 -7.43 -16.05
C LEU A 90 10.28 -6.55 -17.18
N VAL A 91 11.03 -6.48 -18.29
CA VAL A 91 10.59 -5.78 -19.50
C VAL A 91 9.46 -6.57 -20.14
N LYS A 92 8.26 -5.99 -20.16
CA LYS A 92 7.07 -6.57 -20.82
C LYS A 92 6.77 -5.96 -22.16
N PHE A 93 7.19 -4.71 -22.38
CA PHE A 93 7.18 -4.03 -23.66
C PHE A 93 8.56 -3.46 -23.91
N ASP A 94 9.10 -3.62 -25.10
CA ASP A 94 10.36 -2.96 -25.46
C ASP A 94 10.09 -1.45 -25.68
N PRO A 95 10.66 -0.55 -24.85
CA PRO A 95 10.46 0.89 -25.00
C PRO A 95 11.06 1.46 -26.29
N ALA A 96 11.94 0.75 -26.99
CA ALA A 96 12.49 1.21 -28.26
C ALA A 96 11.54 0.95 -29.45
N SER A 97 10.77 -0.15 -29.41
CA SER A 97 9.98 -0.60 -30.56
C SER A 97 8.47 -0.64 -30.32
N GLU A 98 8.00 -0.74 -29.07
CA GLU A 98 6.60 -1.04 -28.75
C GLU A 98 5.79 0.15 -28.20
N ARG A 99 6.40 1.34 -28.04
CA ARG A 99 5.69 2.53 -27.52
C ARG A 99 4.46 2.91 -28.33
N ALA A 100 4.57 2.89 -29.67
CA ALA A 100 3.45 3.23 -30.54
C ALA A 100 2.26 2.26 -30.37
N ARG A 101 2.55 0.98 -30.12
CA ARG A 101 1.54 -0.04 -29.85
C ARG A 101 0.84 0.21 -28.52
N LEU A 102 1.60 0.46 -27.44
CA LEU A 102 0.99 0.77 -26.15
C LEU A 102 0.18 2.06 -26.23
N ARG A 103 0.70 3.09 -26.89
CA ARG A 103 0.02 4.38 -27.13
C ARG A 103 -1.32 4.21 -27.83
N GLY A 104 -1.39 3.36 -28.86
CA GLY A 104 -2.65 3.07 -29.55
C GLY A 104 -3.70 2.41 -28.65
N LEU A 105 -3.28 1.69 -27.61
CA LEU A 105 -4.15 1.02 -26.67
C LEU A 105 -4.63 1.94 -25.53
N VAL A 106 -3.73 2.74 -24.94
CA VAL A 106 -4.02 3.51 -23.71
C VAL A 106 -4.23 5.00 -23.94
N GLY A 107 -3.83 5.51 -25.11
CA GLY A 107 -3.80 6.93 -25.44
C GLY A 107 -2.41 7.55 -25.23
N ALA A 108 -2.18 8.71 -25.86
CA ALA A 108 -0.88 9.40 -25.82
C ALA A 108 -0.48 9.86 -24.41
N GLU A 109 -1.42 10.42 -23.65
CA GLU A 109 -1.17 10.95 -22.32
C GLU A 109 -0.80 9.84 -21.32
N ALA A 110 -1.62 8.79 -21.24
CA ALA A 110 -1.34 7.65 -20.37
C ALA A 110 -0.03 6.95 -20.73
N GLU A 111 0.26 6.76 -22.03
CA GLU A 111 1.52 6.13 -22.45
C GLU A 111 2.74 6.97 -22.10
N GLU A 112 2.66 8.30 -22.22
CA GLU A 112 3.76 9.18 -21.84
C GLU A 112 4.02 9.15 -20.32
N LEU A 113 2.96 9.13 -19.49
CA LEU A 113 3.09 8.93 -18.04
C LEU A 113 3.78 7.61 -17.72
N VAL A 114 3.34 6.51 -18.34
CA VAL A 114 3.92 5.17 -18.15
C VAL A 114 5.39 5.15 -18.56
N PHE A 115 5.71 5.70 -19.73
CA PHE A 115 7.08 5.75 -20.24
C PHE A 115 8.00 6.52 -19.28
N LEU A 116 7.61 7.73 -18.89
CA LEU A 116 8.39 8.55 -17.98
C LEU A 116 8.55 7.89 -16.61
N PHE A 117 7.51 7.25 -16.08
CA PHE A 117 7.59 6.61 -14.76
C PHE A 117 8.52 5.39 -14.78
N CYS A 118 8.51 4.61 -15.87
CA CYS A 118 9.39 3.46 -16.03
C CYS A 118 10.86 3.86 -16.22
N GLN A 119 11.11 4.89 -17.05
CA GLN A 119 12.45 5.19 -17.57
C GLN A 119 13.20 6.26 -16.79
N ARG A 120 12.51 7.10 -16.01
CA ARG A 120 13.15 8.15 -15.22
C ARG A 120 13.59 7.62 -13.85
N PRO A 121 14.64 8.20 -13.25
CA PRO A 121 15.21 7.68 -12.00
C PRO A 121 14.25 7.86 -10.81
N ARG A 122 13.42 6.84 -10.54
CA ARG A 122 12.38 6.88 -9.49
C ARG A 122 12.93 7.15 -8.09
N ALA A 123 14.09 6.57 -7.73
CA ALA A 123 14.75 6.88 -6.45
C ALA A 123 15.12 8.36 -6.35
N GLN A 124 15.67 8.95 -7.41
CA GLN A 124 16.00 10.38 -7.42
C GLN A 124 14.73 11.22 -7.31
N PHE A 125 13.65 10.85 -8.00
CA PHE A 125 12.36 11.52 -7.88
C PHE A 125 11.85 11.53 -6.43
N VAL A 126 11.75 10.35 -5.81
CA VAL A 126 11.33 10.23 -4.40
C VAL A 126 12.24 11.06 -3.50
N GLN A 127 13.56 10.99 -3.69
CA GLN A 127 14.51 11.79 -2.93
C GLN A 127 14.24 13.30 -3.05
N ARG A 128 14.07 13.82 -4.28
CA ARG A 128 13.77 15.23 -4.53
C ARG A 128 12.50 15.68 -3.82
N VAL A 129 11.44 14.88 -3.88
CA VAL A 129 10.17 15.19 -3.21
C VAL A 129 10.35 15.23 -1.69
N LEU A 130 11.05 14.26 -1.10
CA LEU A 130 11.32 14.21 0.34
C LEU A 130 12.22 15.36 0.81
N GLU A 131 13.13 15.84 -0.04
CA GLU A 131 13.99 17.00 0.21
C GLU A 131 13.26 18.34 -0.05
N CYS A 132 11.94 18.31 -0.29
CA CYS A 132 11.11 19.48 -0.62
C CYS A 132 11.61 20.24 -1.86
N ALA A 133 12.25 19.55 -2.81
CA ALA A 133 12.80 20.11 -4.04
C ALA A 133 11.79 20.12 -5.21
N ILE A 134 10.54 20.52 -4.93
CA ILE A 134 9.52 20.81 -5.94
C ILE A 134 9.60 22.32 -6.23
N ALA A 135 9.76 22.70 -7.48
CA ALA A 135 9.83 24.10 -7.89
C ALA A 135 8.50 24.83 -7.67
N ALA A 136 8.52 26.17 -7.66
CA ALA A 136 7.31 26.97 -7.44
C ALA A 136 6.17 26.68 -8.43
N ASP A 137 6.49 26.26 -9.65
CA ASP A 137 5.52 25.86 -10.66
C ASP A 137 5.16 24.36 -10.62
N GLY A 138 5.58 23.65 -9.57
CA GLY A 138 5.30 22.24 -9.34
C GLY A 138 6.24 21.30 -10.09
N SER A 139 7.21 21.80 -10.85
CA SER A 139 8.13 20.94 -11.60
C SER A 139 9.21 20.31 -10.72
N VAL A 140 9.69 19.13 -11.12
CA VAL A 140 10.85 18.45 -10.51
C VAL A 140 11.86 18.14 -11.61
N LEU A 141 13.14 18.47 -11.36
CA LEU A 141 14.24 18.16 -12.24
C LEU A 141 14.91 16.84 -11.84
N LEU A 142 14.96 15.92 -12.80
CA LEU A 142 15.65 14.66 -12.72
C LEU A 142 16.87 14.67 -13.64
N GLN A 143 17.89 13.90 -13.28
CA GLN A 143 19.12 13.80 -14.06
C GLN A 143 19.56 12.34 -14.10
N ASP A 144 19.80 11.85 -15.32
CA ASP A 144 20.34 10.53 -15.60
C ASP A 144 21.40 10.61 -16.72
N ALA A 145 21.89 9.47 -17.19
CA ALA A 145 22.92 9.42 -18.25
C ALA A 145 22.44 10.01 -19.60
N SER A 146 21.13 10.13 -19.82
CA SER A 146 20.54 10.72 -21.03
C SER A 146 20.34 12.24 -20.94
N GLY A 147 20.54 12.84 -19.77
CA GLY A 147 20.49 14.29 -19.57
C GLY A 147 19.56 14.73 -18.43
N GLU A 148 19.18 16.00 -18.47
CA GLU A 148 18.20 16.60 -17.55
C GLU A 148 16.78 16.39 -18.08
N HIS A 149 15.88 15.96 -17.21
CA HIS A 149 14.47 15.70 -17.50
C HIS A 149 13.61 16.49 -16.53
N ARG A 150 12.74 17.33 -17.08
CA ARG A 150 11.80 18.14 -16.30
C ARG A 150 10.43 17.49 -16.28
N LEU A 151 9.99 17.08 -15.10
CA LEU A 151 8.61 16.65 -14.88
C LEU A 151 7.71 17.87 -14.63
N THR A 152 6.55 17.90 -15.27
CA THR A 152 5.50 18.92 -15.05
C THR A 152 4.78 18.70 -13.72
N ALA A 153 4.06 19.72 -13.24
CA ALA A 153 3.26 19.61 -12.00
C ALA A 153 2.30 18.42 -12.01
N HIS A 154 1.60 18.17 -13.12
CA HIS A 154 0.69 17.03 -13.24
C HIS A 154 1.44 15.69 -13.15
N GLN A 155 2.57 15.55 -13.84
CA GLN A 155 3.42 14.35 -13.76
C GLN A 155 3.96 14.12 -12.35
N VAL A 156 4.40 15.19 -11.67
CA VAL A 156 4.87 15.11 -10.28
C VAL A 156 3.76 14.64 -9.34
N ALA A 157 2.56 15.20 -9.45
CA ALA A 157 1.40 14.77 -8.66
C ALA A 157 1.06 13.29 -8.92
N ALA A 158 0.99 12.89 -10.20
CA ALA A 158 0.71 11.50 -10.57
C ALA A 158 1.78 10.54 -10.04
N PHE A 159 3.06 10.92 -10.15
CA PHE A 159 4.18 10.09 -9.71
C PHE A 159 4.22 9.97 -8.19
N ILE A 160 3.88 11.02 -7.44
CA ILE A 160 3.71 10.94 -5.99
C ILE A 160 2.63 9.91 -5.66
N VAL A 161 1.42 10.07 -6.20
CA VAL A 161 0.28 9.19 -5.89
C VAL A 161 0.58 7.73 -6.26
N VAL A 162 1.11 7.47 -7.45
CA VAL A 162 1.45 6.11 -7.88
C VAL A 162 2.59 5.54 -7.06
N SER A 163 3.59 6.34 -6.68
CA SER A 163 4.68 5.88 -5.79
C SER A 163 4.15 5.52 -4.40
N MET A 164 3.14 6.23 -3.88
CA MET A 164 2.48 5.88 -2.62
C MET A 164 1.80 4.51 -2.73
N ALA A 165 1.02 4.27 -3.79
CA ALA A 165 0.32 3.00 -4.03
C ALA A 165 1.29 1.83 -4.31
N ASP A 166 2.29 2.04 -5.16
CA ASP A 166 3.34 1.07 -5.50
C ASP A 166 4.11 0.64 -4.24
N THR A 167 4.52 1.61 -3.42
CA THR A 167 5.30 1.32 -2.22
C THR A 167 4.49 0.55 -1.19
N ILE A 168 3.25 0.99 -0.88
CA ILE A 168 2.43 0.28 0.11
C ILE A 168 2.06 -1.11 -0.37
N GLU A 169 1.85 -1.34 -1.67
CA GLU A 169 1.45 -2.66 -2.18
C GLU A 169 2.55 -3.70 -1.97
N GLN A 170 3.82 -3.34 -2.15
CA GLN A 170 4.86 -4.35 -2.35
C GLN A 170 5.86 -4.53 -1.22
N TRP A 171 6.04 -3.56 -0.32
CA TRP A 171 7.23 -3.52 0.53
C TRP A 171 7.11 -4.32 1.82
N PHE A 172 8.04 -5.26 2.06
CA PHE A 172 8.12 -6.03 3.31
C PHE A 172 9.51 -6.65 3.54
N SER A 173 9.77 -7.03 4.79
CA SER A 173 10.87 -7.91 5.24
C SER A 173 12.21 -7.66 4.55
N TRP A 174 12.63 -8.57 3.67
CA TRP A 174 13.95 -8.58 3.04
C TRP A 174 14.22 -7.30 2.23
N GLN A 175 13.17 -6.60 1.76
CA GLN A 175 13.34 -5.31 1.08
C GLN A 175 13.86 -4.22 2.02
N ASP A 176 13.52 -4.26 3.30
CA ASP A 176 14.09 -3.33 4.29
C ASP A 176 15.58 -3.59 4.53
N ASP A 177 16.07 -4.80 4.28
CA ASP A 177 17.48 -5.15 4.40
C ASP A 177 18.25 -4.77 3.13
N ILE A 178 17.76 -5.19 1.96
CA ILE A 178 18.38 -4.92 0.65
C ILE A 178 18.37 -3.42 0.33
N TYR A 179 17.25 -2.74 0.61
CA TYR A 179 17.05 -1.32 0.28
C TYR A 179 17.01 -0.45 1.54
N SER A 180 17.85 -0.77 2.54
CA SER A 180 17.81 -0.21 3.89
C SER A 180 17.95 1.31 4.03
N ARG A 181 18.30 2.01 2.95
CA ARG A 181 18.44 3.47 2.89
C ARG A 181 17.61 4.13 1.78
N PHE A 182 16.71 3.39 1.13
CA PHE A 182 15.86 3.94 0.08
C PHE A 182 15.19 5.27 0.52
N PRO A 183 15.21 6.33 -0.32
CA PRO A 183 15.61 6.35 -1.73
C PRO A 183 17.11 6.52 -1.97
N LYS A 184 17.93 6.72 -0.92
CA LYS A 184 19.39 6.78 -1.03
C LYS A 184 19.95 5.36 -1.15
N VAL A 185 19.96 4.84 -2.38
CA VAL A 185 20.49 3.51 -2.68
C VAL A 185 22.01 3.57 -2.73
N GLU A 186 22.68 3.24 -1.64
CA GLU A 186 24.14 3.02 -1.63
C GLU A 186 24.44 1.58 -2.02
N HIS A 187 25.20 1.36 -3.11
CA HIS A 187 25.75 0.04 -3.42
C HIS A 187 26.80 -0.34 -2.38
N ARG A 188 26.51 -1.39 -1.60
CA ARG A 188 27.42 -1.98 -0.63
C ARG A 188 27.87 -3.35 -1.11
N PRO A 189 29.13 -3.51 -1.56
CA PRO A 189 29.68 -4.84 -1.77
C PRO A 189 29.66 -5.60 -0.46
N GLN A 190 28.96 -6.74 -0.42
CA GLN A 190 28.87 -7.58 0.77
C GLN A 190 29.01 -9.06 0.37
N ASN A 191 29.62 -9.86 1.23
CA ASN A 191 29.62 -11.33 1.09
C ASN A 191 28.17 -11.85 1.18
N VAL A 192 27.92 -13.09 0.75
CA VAL A 192 26.57 -13.68 0.69
C VAL A 192 25.82 -13.52 2.01
N HIS A 193 24.77 -12.70 2.03
CA HIS A 193 23.80 -12.59 3.12
C HIS A 193 22.59 -13.49 2.83
N TRP A 194 22.81 -14.81 2.87
CA TRP A 194 21.81 -15.82 2.47
C TRP A 194 20.46 -15.66 3.19
N ALA A 195 20.48 -15.23 4.46
CA ALA A 195 19.28 -15.05 5.26
C ALA A 195 18.36 -13.95 4.69
N ALA A 196 18.93 -12.86 4.18
CA ALA A 196 18.17 -11.78 3.55
C ALA A 196 17.63 -12.16 2.16
N SER A 197 18.17 -13.21 1.53
CA SER A 197 17.68 -13.72 0.25
C SER A 197 16.64 -14.82 0.36
N LEU A 198 16.31 -15.30 1.57
CA LEU A 198 15.27 -16.30 1.75
C LEU A 198 13.89 -15.72 1.46
N TRP A 199 13.17 -16.37 0.54
CA TRP A 199 11.80 -16.04 0.21
C TRP A 199 10.84 -17.14 0.72
N PRO A 200 9.65 -16.79 1.27
CA PRO A 200 9.16 -15.43 1.50
C PRO A 200 9.78 -14.75 2.74
N GLY A 201 10.67 -15.45 3.45
CA GLY A 201 11.27 -14.96 4.69
C GLY A 201 10.22 -14.78 5.79
N PRO A 202 10.47 -13.95 6.81
CA PRO A 202 9.54 -13.74 7.92
C PRO A 202 8.32 -12.91 7.54
N MET A 203 8.30 -12.25 6.38
CA MET A 203 7.19 -11.39 5.93
C MET A 203 6.83 -10.24 6.88
N ARG A 204 7.76 -9.81 7.75
CA ARG A 204 7.58 -8.67 8.64
C ARG A 204 7.18 -7.41 7.85
N PRO A 205 6.14 -6.66 8.26
CA PRO A 205 5.81 -5.38 7.63
C PRO A 205 6.98 -4.40 7.70
N SER A 206 7.02 -3.42 6.78
CA SER A 206 8.09 -2.41 6.83
C SER A 206 7.97 -1.52 8.06
N GLY A 207 9.12 -1.14 8.61
CA GLY A 207 9.24 -0.16 9.71
C GLY A 207 9.70 1.23 9.26
N ARG A 208 9.62 1.54 7.97
CA ARG A 208 10.11 2.83 7.41
C ARG A 208 9.36 3.41 6.22
N MET A 209 8.58 2.61 5.51
CA MET A 209 7.99 3.07 4.24
C MET A 209 6.76 3.94 4.45
N LEU A 210 5.95 3.74 5.49
CA LEU A 210 4.77 4.57 5.74
C LEU A 210 5.13 6.00 6.13
N HIS A 211 6.20 6.22 6.88
CA HIS A 211 6.78 7.54 7.12
C HIS A 211 7.07 8.22 5.78
N GLN A 212 7.79 7.55 4.90
CA GLN A 212 8.11 8.08 3.58
C GLN A 212 6.85 8.37 2.75
N ILE A 213 5.91 7.43 2.69
CA ILE A 213 4.64 7.59 1.96
C ILE A 213 3.84 8.77 2.53
N SER A 214 3.85 8.97 3.86
CA SER A 214 3.17 10.12 4.48
C SER A 214 3.80 11.46 4.07
N LEU A 215 5.13 11.53 3.91
CA LEU A 215 5.82 12.71 3.42
C LEU A 215 5.55 12.95 1.93
N LEU A 216 5.50 11.89 1.12
CA LEU A 216 5.07 11.97 -0.28
C LEU A 216 3.64 12.52 -0.37
N GLY A 217 2.70 12.00 0.42
CA GLY A 217 1.34 12.51 0.49
C GLY A 217 1.30 14.00 0.85
N ARG A 218 2.04 14.42 1.89
CA ARG A 218 2.12 15.83 2.29
C ARG A 218 2.64 16.75 1.20
N ALA A 219 3.52 16.26 0.32
CA ALA A 219 4.02 17.06 -0.80
C ALA A 219 2.93 17.45 -1.81
N LEU A 220 1.79 16.73 -1.85
CA LEU A 220 0.62 17.10 -2.66
C LEU A 220 -0.03 18.42 -2.21
N ALA A 221 0.25 18.89 -1.00
CA ALA A 221 -0.19 20.19 -0.51
C ALA A 221 0.59 21.37 -1.13
N HIS A 222 1.65 21.11 -1.92
CA HIS A 222 2.37 22.15 -2.65
C HIS A 222 1.38 22.97 -3.51
N PRO A 223 1.46 24.32 -3.53
CA PRO A 223 0.47 25.17 -4.20
C PRO A 223 0.23 24.86 -5.68
N ALA A 224 1.28 24.45 -6.39
CA ALA A 224 1.18 24.07 -7.80
C ALA A 224 0.71 22.63 -8.04
N LEU A 225 0.62 21.79 -7.01
CA LEU A 225 0.15 20.40 -7.10
C LEU A 225 -1.26 20.22 -6.53
N SER A 226 -1.62 21.05 -5.54
CA SER A 226 -2.89 20.96 -4.84
C SER A 226 -4.06 21.09 -5.81
N GLY A 227 -5.00 20.13 -5.75
CA GLY A 227 -6.18 20.10 -6.59
C GLY A 227 -5.98 19.55 -8.01
N LEU A 228 -4.75 19.20 -8.42
CA LEU A 228 -4.52 18.58 -9.75
C LEU A 228 -5.06 17.16 -9.84
N LEU A 229 -5.05 16.42 -8.73
CA LEU A 229 -5.54 15.05 -8.62
C LEU A 229 -6.35 14.90 -7.33
N PRO A 230 -7.32 13.95 -7.28
CA PRO A 230 -7.98 13.59 -6.04
C PRO A 230 -6.96 13.20 -4.96
N THR A 231 -7.10 13.72 -3.75
CA THR A 231 -6.16 13.45 -2.66
C THR A 231 -6.41 12.05 -2.08
N PRO A 232 -5.38 11.19 -1.95
CA PRO A 232 -5.52 9.89 -1.30
C PRO A 232 -6.09 10.04 0.14
N PRO A 233 -7.09 9.24 0.55
CA PRO A 233 -7.75 9.31 1.85
C PRO A 233 -6.92 8.70 3.00
N VAL A 234 -5.60 8.61 2.85
CA VAL A 234 -4.66 8.07 3.84
C VAL A 234 -3.99 9.20 4.61
N PHE A 235 -3.50 8.95 5.83
CA PHE A 235 -2.84 9.96 6.67
C PHE A 235 -3.66 11.25 6.85
N ASP A 236 -4.96 11.10 7.14
CA ASP A 236 -5.90 12.21 7.22
C ASP A 236 -5.89 13.08 5.95
N HIS A 237 -6.16 12.44 4.80
CA HIS A 237 -6.12 13.07 3.47
C HIS A 237 -4.77 13.74 3.19
N CYS A 238 -3.70 13.02 3.46
CA CYS A 238 -2.32 13.43 3.25
C CYS A 238 -1.90 14.68 4.05
N ARG A 239 -2.65 15.08 5.08
CA ARG A 239 -2.31 16.23 5.94
C ARG A 239 -1.34 15.87 7.07
N GLN A 240 -1.45 14.65 7.59
CA GLN A 240 -0.64 14.20 8.71
C GLN A 240 0.62 13.47 8.23
N ALA A 241 1.72 13.63 8.97
CA ALA A 241 2.92 12.84 8.78
C ALA A 241 3.00 11.78 9.88
N LEU A 242 3.41 10.57 9.52
CA LEU A 242 3.88 9.58 10.47
C LEU A 242 5.37 9.82 10.70
N SER A 243 5.85 9.82 11.94
CA SER A 243 7.29 9.95 12.20
C SER A 243 8.01 8.61 11.97
N ALA A 244 9.29 8.65 11.59
CA ALA A 244 10.08 7.42 11.43
C ALA A 244 10.22 6.64 12.75
N ALA A 245 10.25 7.33 13.89
CA ALA A 245 10.32 6.71 15.21
C ALA A 245 9.01 6.00 15.56
N ASP A 246 7.87 6.63 15.28
CA ASP A 246 6.55 6.04 15.51
C ASP A 246 6.30 4.83 14.61
N GLU A 247 6.67 4.90 13.32
CA GLU A 247 6.56 3.74 12.43
C GLU A 247 7.40 2.56 12.95
N ALA A 248 8.67 2.81 13.29
CA ALA A 248 9.56 1.77 13.80
C ALA A 248 9.03 1.15 15.10
N ALA A 249 8.52 1.97 16.03
CA ALA A 249 7.93 1.51 17.27
C ALA A 249 6.67 0.66 17.01
N ALA A 250 5.74 1.16 16.20
CA ALA A 250 4.52 0.45 15.86
C ALA A 250 4.79 -0.91 15.21
N THR A 251 5.71 -0.96 14.24
CA THR A 251 6.11 -2.19 13.56
C THR A 251 6.72 -3.20 14.54
N ALA A 252 7.63 -2.77 15.41
CA ALA A 252 8.26 -3.66 16.39
C ALA A 252 7.25 -4.22 17.40
N LEU A 253 6.36 -3.38 17.93
CA LEU A 253 5.33 -3.77 18.90
C LEU A 253 4.34 -4.75 18.27
N TYR A 254 3.78 -4.41 17.10
CA TYR A 254 2.89 -5.31 16.35
C TYR A 254 3.57 -6.64 16.07
N TRP A 255 4.80 -6.60 15.56
CA TRP A 255 5.52 -7.81 15.17
C TRP A 255 5.81 -8.73 16.36
N SER A 256 6.12 -8.18 17.54
CA SER A 256 6.33 -8.99 18.75
C SER A 256 5.08 -9.80 19.14
N VAL A 257 3.88 -9.24 18.96
CA VAL A 257 2.62 -9.96 19.24
C VAL A 257 2.38 -11.03 18.21
N ILE A 258 2.65 -10.73 16.94
CA ILE A 258 2.55 -11.69 15.84
C ILE A 258 3.51 -12.86 15.99
N GLN A 259 4.72 -12.61 16.48
CA GLN A 259 5.73 -13.63 16.76
C GLN A 259 5.45 -14.42 18.04
N GLN A 260 4.38 -14.09 18.78
CA GLN A 260 4.05 -14.71 20.05
C GLN A 260 5.14 -14.49 21.12
N ASP A 261 5.84 -13.35 21.06
CA ASP A 261 6.88 -12.96 22.02
C ASP A 261 6.30 -12.31 23.30
N GLN A 262 5.01 -12.56 23.57
CA GLN A 262 4.31 -12.12 24.77
C GLN A 262 3.83 -13.34 25.57
N PRO A 263 3.52 -13.20 26.87
CA PRO A 263 2.84 -14.25 27.62
C PRO A 263 1.58 -14.72 26.89
N LEU A 264 1.39 -16.05 26.80
CA LEU A 264 0.33 -16.66 25.97
C LEU A 264 -0.94 -17.05 26.74
N VAL A 265 -0.92 -16.91 28.07
CA VAL A 265 -2.02 -17.36 28.94
C VAL A 265 -3.01 -16.24 29.21
N ASP A 266 -2.52 -15.05 29.54
CA ASP A 266 -3.33 -13.84 29.73
C ASP A 266 -3.19 -12.91 28.52
N LEU A 267 -4.25 -12.18 28.19
CA LEU A 267 -4.31 -11.28 27.05
C LEU A 267 -3.82 -9.86 27.41
N ASP A 268 -3.67 -9.53 28.69
CA ASP A 268 -3.37 -8.19 29.20
C ASP A 268 -2.14 -7.54 28.56
N VAL A 269 -1.00 -8.25 28.52
CA VAL A 269 0.25 -7.75 27.95
C VAL A 269 0.13 -7.57 26.43
N ALA A 270 -0.37 -8.59 25.73
CA ALA A 270 -0.54 -8.52 24.27
C ALA A 270 -1.50 -7.39 23.86
N THR A 271 -2.56 -7.18 24.64
CA THR A 271 -3.52 -6.08 24.47
C THR A 271 -2.83 -4.74 24.65
N ALA A 272 -2.10 -4.54 25.74
CA ALA A 272 -1.39 -3.29 26.02
C ALA A 272 -0.34 -2.97 24.94
N VAL A 273 0.40 -3.97 24.47
CA VAL A 273 1.39 -3.84 23.40
C VAL A 273 0.73 -3.41 22.08
N LEU A 274 -0.38 -4.03 21.69
CA LEU A 274 -1.11 -3.64 20.48
C LEU A 274 -1.74 -2.25 20.60
N GLU A 275 -2.27 -1.87 21.76
CA GLU A 275 -2.75 -0.51 21.98
C GLU A 275 -1.63 0.52 21.78
N GLN A 276 -0.40 0.23 22.22
CA GLN A 276 0.75 1.09 21.94
C GLN A 276 1.12 1.10 20.45
N ALA A 277 1.08 -0.06 19.78
CA ALA A 277 1.32 -0.12 18.34
C ALA A 277 0.34 0.79 17.56
N VAL A 278 -0.95 0.77 17.92
CA VAL A 278 -1.98 1.62 17.32
C VAL A 278 -1.78 3.10 17.67
N ARG A 279 -1.38 3.43 18.91
CA ARG A 279 -1.06 4.81 19.31
C ARG A 279 0.06 5.41 18.47
N HIS A 280 1.11 4.64 18.20
CA HIS A 280 2.23 5.08 17.37
C HIS A 280 1.84 5.16 15.89
N ASN A 281 1.10 4.18 15.36
CA ASN A 281 0.67 4.19 13.96
C ASN A 281 -0.83 3.86 13.81
N PRO A 282 -1.71 4.88 13.87
CA PRO A 282 -3.15 4.68 13.69
C PRO A 282 -3.56 4.56 12.21
N PHE A 283 -2.60 4.61 11.27
CA PHE A 283 -2.86 4.67 9.83
C PHE A 283 -2.80 3.31 9.13
N VAL A 284 -2.70 2.20 9.88
CA VAL A 284 -2.75 0.83 9.35
C VAL A 284 -3.77 -0.02 10.10
N GLY A 285 -4.45 -0.92 9.38
CA GLY A 285 -5.59 -1.66 9.91
C GLY A 285 -5.23 -2.91 10.71
N GLU A 286 -4.09 -3.54 10.39
CA GLU A 286 -3.74 -4.86 10.91
C GLU A 286 -3.53 -4.89 12.43
N PRO A 287 -2.78 -3.96 13.06
CA PRO A 287 -2.67 -3.93 14.51
C PRO A 287 -4.03 -3.70 15.19
N GLN A 288 -4.89 -2.90 14.58
CA GLN A 288 -6.22 -2.56 15.10
C GLN A 288 -7.18 -3.74 14.99
N MET A 289 -7.10 -4.49 13.90
CA MET A 289 -7.88 -5.71 13.69
C MET A 289 -7.47 -6.77 14.73
N VAL A 290 -6.16 -7.04 14.90
CA VAL A 290 -5.71 -8.03 15.90
C VAL A 290 -6.14 -7.59 17.30
N LEU A 291 -6.05 -6.29 17.61
CA LEU A 291 -6.54 -5.74 18.87
C LEU A 291 -8.04 -5.95 19.07
N ALA A 292 -8.86 -5.77 18.03
CA ALA A 292 -10.29 -6.05 18.08
C ALA A 292 -10.58 -7.52 18.43
N GLN A 293 -9.79 -8.46 17.90
CA GLN A 293 -9.92 -9.88 18.23
C GLN A 293 -9.54 -10.18 19.69
N LEU A 294 -8.51 -9.53 20.23
CA LEU A 294 -8.17 -9.65 21.66
C LEU A 294 -9.29 -9.08 22.54
N TYR A 295 -9.84 -7.92 22.18
CA TYR A 295 -10.97 -7.33 22.90
C TYR A 295 -12.20 -8.24 22.89
N LEU A 296 -12.55 -8.88 21.77
CA LEU A 296 -13.62 -9.88 21.72
C LEU A 296 -13.36 -11.07 22.64
N SER A 297 -12.13 -11.57 22.61
CA SER A 297 -11.71 -12.71 23.45
C SER A 297 -11.74 -12.36 24.95
N ALA A 298 -11.57 -11.08 25.29
CA ALA A 298 -11.70 -10.55 26.64
C ALA A 298 -13.14 -10.11 27.01
N GLY A 299 -14.14 -10.31 26.13
CA GLY A 299 -15.52 -9.86 26.35
C GLY A 299 -15.73 -8.34 26.27
N ARG A 300 -14.76 -7.58 25.78
CA ARG A 300 -14.78 -6.11 25.64
C ARG A 300 -15.41 -5.70 24.31
N ASN A 301 -16.70 -6.00 24.14
CA ASN A 301 -17.40 -5.81 22.86
C ASN A 301 -17.37 -4.37 22.32
N ALA A 302 -17.55 -3.37 23.18
CA ALA A 302 -17.54 -1.96 22.76
C ALA A 302 -16.17 -1.51 22.23
N ASP A 303 -15.09 -1.96 22.87
CA ASP A 303 -13.72 -1.65 22.43
C ASP A 303 -13.39 -2.39 21.14
N ALA A 304 -13.84 -3.65 21.02
CA ALA A 304 -13.70 -4.43 19.79
C ALA A 304 -14.41 -3.79 18.60
N GLU A 305 -15.62 -3.27 18.79
CA GLU A 305 -16.37 -2.58 17.75
C GLU A 305 -15.61 -1.35 17.24
N GLN A 306 -15.09 -0.51 18.14
CA GLN A 306 -14.30 0.68 17.76
C GLN A 306 -13.02 0.31 17.01
N ALA A 307 -12.27 -0.68 17.52
CA ALA A 307 -11.04 -1.14 16.89
C ALA A 307 -11.29 -1.78 15.51
N ALA A 308 -12.34 -2.60 15.37
CA ALA A 308 -12.70 -3.23 14.11
C ALA A 308 -13.21 -2.21 13.08
N ALA A 309 -14.03 -1.24 13.48
CA ALA A 309 -14.49 -0.17 12.60
C ALA A 309 -13.33 0.70 12.11
N SER A 310 -12.39 1.04 13.00
CA SER A 310 -11.20 1.80 12.63
C SER A 310 -10.21 1.00 11.76
N ALA A 311 -10.10 -0.32 11.96
CA ALA A 311 -9.36 -1.19 11.07
C ALA A 311 -9.96 -1.21 9.66
N LEU A 312 -11.30 -1.36 9.54
CA LEU A 312 -12.00 -1.24 8.25
C LEU A 312 -11.79 0.11 7.59
N GLN A 313 -11.74 1.19 8.37
CA GLN A 313 -11.42 2.52 7.83
C GLN A 313 -10.04 2.53 7.18
N GLN A 314 -9.02 1.94 7.81
CA GLN A 314 -7.67 1.90 7.23
C GLN A 314 -7.59 1.00 6.00
N PHE A 315 -8.19 -0.19 6.05
CA PHE A 315 -8.22 -1.06 4.87
C PHE A 315 -8.93 -0.40 3.68
N SER A 316 -10.01 0.34 3.95
CA SER A 316 -10.75 1.09 2.92
C SER A 316 -10.03 2.35 2.45
N ALA A 317 -9.17 2.94 3.28
CA ALA A 317 -8.34 4.07 2.86
C ALA A 317 -7.19 3.62 1.95
N TRP A 318 -6.61 2.45 2.18
CA TRP A 318 -5.46 1.96 1.42
C TRP A 318 -5.83 1.18 0.16
N GLY A 319 -6.80 0.27 0.24
CA GLY A 319 -7.03 -0.73 -0.83
C GLY A 319 -5.90 -1.77 -0.96
N ASN A 320 -4.99 -1.80 0.01
CA ASN A 320 -3.87 -2.73 0.11
C ASN A 320 -3.60 -3.07 1.59
N ALA A 321 -2.95 -4.20 1.83
CA ALA A 321 -2.50 -4.60 3.16
C ALA A 321 -1.13 -3.96 3.44
N TRP A 322 -0.84 -3.53 4.66
CA TRP A 322 0.52 -3.24 5.12
C TRP A 322 1.25 -4.53 5.52
N ASP A 323 0.54 -5.48 6.14
CA ASP A 323 1.05 -6.83 6.43
C ASP A 323 0.77 -7.80 5.26
N LYS A 324 1.84 -8.25 4.62
CA LYS A 324 1.79 -9.05 3.38
C LYS A 324 1.52 -10.53 3.60
N ARG A 325 1.44 -11.01 4.85
CA ARG A 325 1.17 -12.43 5.14
C ARG A 325 -0.22 -12.86 4.68
N VAL A 326 -1.15 -11.91 4.59
CA VAL A 326 -2.53 -12.13 4.20
C VAL A 326 -2.92 -11.07 3.18
N ALA A 327 -3.71 -11.46 2.18
CA ALA A 327 -4.21 -10.55 1.16
C ALA A 327 -5.22 -9.54 1.75
N TRP A 328 -5.32 -8.37 1.11
CA TRP A 328 -6.15 -7.26 1.60
C TRP A 328 -7.62 -7.62 1.80
N ASP A 329 -8.20 -8.34 0.84
CA ASP A 329 -9.58 -8.84 0.87
C ASP A 329 -9.85 -9.76 2.06
N ALA A 330 -8.89 -10.64 2.39
CA ALA A 330 -8.97 -11.51 3.54
C ALA A 330 -8.89 -10.73 4.87
N TRP A 331 -8.03 -9.70 4.96
CA TRP A 331 -8.03 -8.78 6.11
C TRP A 331 -9.37 -8.07 6.28
N VAL A 332 -9.96 -7.56 5.18
CA VAL A 332 -11.28 -6.91 5.19
C VAL A 332 -12.37 -7.91 5.63
N ALA A 333 -12.40 -9.10 5.05
CA ALA A 333 -13.39 -10.13 5.37
C ALA A 333 -13.36 -10.51 6.85
N TRP A 334 -12.16 -10.78 7.39
CA TRP A 334 -12.00 -11.11 8.80
C TRP A 334 -12.43 -9.94 9.71
N THR A 335 -12.02 -8.72 9.38
CA THR A 335 -12.39 -7.53 10.18
C THR A 335 -13.90 -7.31 10.21
N ARG A 336 -14.61 -7.56 9.10
CA ARG A 336 -16.09 -7.50 9.07
C ARG A 336 -16.73 -8.55 9.99
N ILE A 337 -16.15 -9.74 10.08
CA ILE A 337 -16.61 -10.78 11.03
C ILE A 337 -16.40 -10.31 12.46
N LEU A 338 -15.24 -9.73 12.79
CA LEU A 338 -14.97 -9.18 14.13
C LEU A 338 -15.96 -8.06 14.47
N LEU A 339 -16.21 -7.12 13.55
CA LEU A 339 -17.17 -6.04 13.75
C LEU A 339 -18.59 -6.57 14.01
N GLN A 340 -19.07 -7.50 13.18
CA GLN A 340 -20.37 -8.15 13.38
C GLN A 340 -20.44 -8.90 14.73
N SER A 341 -19.35 -9.56 15.12
CA SER A 341 -19.26 -10.30 16.38
C SER A 341 -19.35 -9.35 17.57
N ALA A 342 -18.67 -8.22 17.51
CA ALA A 342 -18.71 -7.17 18.54
C ALA A 342 -20.12 -6.58 18.69
N GLN A 343 -20.76 -6.24 17.57
CA GLN A 343 -22.11 -5.66 17.53
C GLN A 343 -23.20 -6.62 18.01
N THR A 344 -23.05 -7.92 17.71
CA THR A 344 -24.04 -8.94 18.10
C THR A 344 -23.74 -9.58 19.45
N GLY A 345 -22.59 -9.27 20.06
CA GLY A 345 -22.10 -9.92 21.27
C GLY A 345 -21.85 -11.41 21.10
N ARG A 346 -21.46 -11.86 19.90
CA ARG A 346 -21.27 -13.28 19.55
C ARG A 346 -19.82 -13.54 19.19
N TRP A 347 -19.05 -14.01 20.16
CA TRP A 347 -17.70 -14.53 19.95
C TRP A 347 -17.62 -15.98 20.44
N PRO A 348 -16.93 -16.90 19.75
CA PRO A 348 -16.88 -18.30 20.17
C PRO A 348 -16.18 -18.45 21.53
N GLU A 349 -16.84 -19.08 22.51
CA GLU A 349 -16.25 -19.40 23.81
C GLU A 349 -15.19 -20.52 23.72
N ARG A 350 -15.22 -21.30 22.64
CA ARG A 350 -14.30 -22.42 22.41
C ARG A 350 -13.49 -22.20 21.14
N LEU A 351 -12.20 -22.48 21.21
CA LEU A 351 -11.26 -22.30 20.09
C LEU A 351 -11.67 -23.11 18.84
N ASP A 352 -12.17 -24.33 18.99
CA ASP A 352 -12.60 -25.17 17.87
C ASP A 352 -13.80 -24.59 17.09
N LYS A 353 -14.52 -23.64 17.71
CA LYS A 353 -15.66 -22.96 17.07
C LYS A 353 -15.25 -21.72 16.27
N LEU A 354 -14.00 -21.27 16.36
CA LEU A 354 -13.48 -20.17 15.55
C LEU A 354 -13.62 -20.46 14.05
N ASN A 355 -13.47 -21.72 13.61
CA ASN A 355 -13.63 -22.11 12.21
C ASN A 355 -15.07 -22.00 11.67
N ASN A 356 -16.06 -21.68 12.52
CA ASN A 356 -17.47 -21.57 12.12
C ASN A 356 -17.99 -20.11 12.14
N VAL A 357 -17.11 -19.13 12.35
CA VAL A 357 -17.51 -17.72 12.27
C VAL A 357 -17.70 -17.32 10.81
N ALA A 358 -18.79 -16.62 10.53
CA ALA A 358 -19.13 -16.17 9.18
C ALA A 358 -19.93 -14.87 9.25
N LEU A 359 -19.88 -14.11 8.16
CA LEU A 359 -20.81 -13.01 7.93
C LEU A 359 -22.22 -13.56 7.78
N ARG A 360 -23.16 -12.92 8.46
CA ARG A 360 -24.59 -13.23 8.34
C ARG A 360 -25.16 -12.32 7.27
N VAL A 361 -25.93 -12.92 6.36
CA VAL A 361 -26.70 -12.20 5.34
C VAL A 361 -27.95 -11.62 5.96
#